data_AF-A0A9P6ZHT8-F1
#
_entry.id   AF-A0A9P6ZHT8-F1
#
_cell.length_a   1.000
_cell.length_b   1.000
_cell.length_c   1.000
_cell.angle_alpha   90.00
_cell.angle_beta   90.00
_cell.angle_gamma   90.00
#
_symmetry.space_group_name_H-M   'P 1'
#
loop_
_entity.id
_entity.type
_entity.pdbx_description
1 polymer ?
#
loop_
_entity_poly.entity_id
_entity_poly.type
_entity_poly.pdbx_seq_one_letter_code
_entity_poly.pdbx_strand_id
1 'polypeptide(L)'
;MAVGLSSLPTELICHILLFLTPKDLCRCAITCKVVRDAAQSSVHIQYKLELYAQGLNETDATGADSTSIARKMCSLKNMAFLWRSSFHVNTVFQDAVTSDEHFLGPQSVKCGTLWVWRTNSLLIRDCKKRTKLPHVWPEHGLFKQFGHSHGLIMHSVVVDPLQDLVVAVSSPVFNLDDSQQDHLIFWVDFWLASSQLPHPDSACTLLECRHTCEFPALDTYVVRIVGRPAICGDRIVVLYYMNHRTLRNTTSNIFIQVIDWRKGHVKRHALCEPGEPWHANFHLVDRHTVVIINSKGHIILYTLQELDGSPRRRISYLLPILKPGLKSSPESAPTLPYYVVYTSPSFHGAVAHPDMMPSYVPSPESQIMVLEILPLSWPVMMVIDMTMFSEEATRSEIPVEIPWSDWGPKYTWCFPHHPSHRISVFGSKIAYTLPRDRTPESGERVEALSPEDFFYVHIWDFNKRLIARSENIHDPDSPAVVIRKPGRLAQSCFDEDLAPNRPYIASVCAEPFSLHRFDRVFLEQDRLTLTRSPAGFIDIRVVSPVPMEVGLESERHGEKLL
;
A
#
# COMPACT_ATOMS: atom_id res chain seq x y z
N MET A 1 -55.59 -11.88 -4.79
CA MET A 1 -54.52 -12.50 -3.98
C MET A 1 -53.22 -11.83 -4.36
N ALA A 2 -52.52 -11.19 -3.42
CA ALA A 2 -51.23 -10.59 -3.72
C ALA A 2 -50.19 -11.71 -3.83
N VAL A 3 -49.59 -11.86 -5.01
CA VAL A 3 -48.47 -12.76 -5.25
C VAL A 3 -47.25 -12.11 -4.60
N GLY A 4 -46.89 -12.56 -3.38
CA GLY A 4 -45.80 -12.01 -2.60
C GLY A 4 -44.45 -12.67 -2.92
N LEU A 5 -43.35 -12.09 -2.44
CA LEU A 5 -42.00 -12.66 -2.62
C LEU A 5 -41.89 -14.13 -2.17
N SER A 6 -42.67 -14.52 -1.16
CA SER A 6 -42.73 -15.89 -0.64
C SER A 6 -43.35 -16.92 -1.58
N SER A 7 -44.01 -16.52 -2.66
CA SER A 7 -44.54 -17.44 -3.67
C SER A 7 -43.54 -17.76 -4.78
N LEU A 8 -42.37 -17.13 -4.79
CA LEU A 8 -41.32 -17.42 -5.75
C LEU A 8 -40.49 -18.64 -5.27
N PRO A 9 -39.98 -19.47 -6.20
CA PRO A 9 -38.96 -20.46 -5.90
C PRO A 9 -37.71 -19.84 -5.24
N THR A 10 -37.10 -20.56 -4.31
CA THR A 10 -35.94 -20.10 -3.53
C THR A 10 -34.79 -19.64 -4.43
N GLU A 11 -34.59 -20.29 -5.58
CA GLU A 11 -33.56 -19.96 -6.56
C GLU A 11 -33.78 -18.57 -7.16
N LEU A 12 -35.04 -18.23 -7.49
CA LEU A 12 -35.38 -16.90 -8.00
C LEU A 12 -35.25 -15.84 -6.92
N ILE A 13 -35.65 -16.15 -5.68
CA ILE A 13 -35.43 -15.25 -4.54
C ILE A 13 -33.93 -14.99 -4.38
N CYS A 14 -33.10 -16.03 -4.40
CA CYS A 14 -31.66 -15.89 -4.27
C CYS A 14 -31.06 -15.05 -5.39
N HIS A 15 -31.50 -15.28 -6.63
CA HIS A 15 -31.05 -14.51 -7.79
C HIS A 15 -31.42 -13.03 -7.67
N ILE A 16 -32.65 -12.71 -7.21
CA ILE A 16 -33.08 -11.33 -6.94
C ILE A 16 -32.22 -10.69 -5.85
N LEU A 17 -31.96 -11.41 -4.75
CA LEU A 17 -31.16 -10.92 -3.64
C LEU A 17 -29.70 -10.63 -4.04
N LEU A 18 -29.15 -11.35 -5.02
CA LEU A 18 -27.80 -11.08 -5.53
C LEU A 18 -27.66 -9.71 -6.21
N PHE A 19 -28.75 -9.05 -6.62
CA PHE A 19 -28.72 -7.67 -7.11
C PHE A 19 -28.65 -6.62 -5.99
N LEU A 20 -28.98 -6.98 -4.75
CA LEU A 20 -28.90 -6.06 -3.62
C LEU A 20 -27.46 -5.83 -3.18
N THR A 21 -27.16 -4.64 -2.66
CA THR A 21 -25.90 -4.41 -1.96
C THR A 21 -25.83 -5.31 -0.71
N PRO A 22 -24.63 -5.71 -0.26
CA PRO A 22 -24.52 -6.49 0.99
C PRO A 22 -25.16 -5.78 2.20
N LYS A 23 -25.08 -4.44 2.26
CA LYS A 23 -25.73 -3.62 3.30
C LYS A 23 -27.24 -3.80 3.28
N ASP A 24 -27.85 -3.69 2.11
CA ASP A 24 -29.31 -3.83 1.96
C ASP A 24 -29.76 -5.26 2.18
N LEU A 25 -28.97 -6.25 1.73
CA LEU A 25 -29.24 -7.66 1.97
C LEU A 25 -29.27 -7.97 3.48
N CYS A 26 -28.31 -7.47 4.26
CA CYS A 26 -28.33 -7.59 5.72
C CYS A 26 -29.58 -6.94 6.34
N ARG A 27 -29.97 -5.74 5.91
CA ARG A 27 -31.17 -5.04 6.40
C ARG A 27 -32.46 -5.82 6.08
N CYS A 28 -32.56 -6.36 4.87
CA CYS A 28 -33.68 -7.20 4.46
C CYS A 28 -33.72 -8.51 5.25
N ALA A 29 -32.57 -9.14 5.52
CA ALA A 29 -32.49 -10.37 6.32
C ALA A 29 -32.91 -10.14 7.79
N ILE A 30 -32.62 -8.97 8.36
CA ILE A 30 -33.07 -8.62 9.72
C ILE A 30 -34.61 -8.53 9.79
N THR A 31 -35.24 -8.01 8.75
CA THR A 31 -36.67 -7.68 8.74
C THR A 31 -37.56 -8.77 8.15
N CYS A 32 -37.04 -9.63 7.26
CA CYS A 32 -37.80 -10.64 6.54
C CYS A 32 -37.20 -12.04 6.73
N LYS A 33 -37.99 -12.94 7.34
CA LYS A 33 -37.59 -14.33 7.58
C LYS A 33 -37.24 -15.07 6.28
N VAL A 34 -38.04 -14.90 5.21
CA VAL A 34 -37.79 -15.54 3.91
C VAL A 34 -36.44 -15.13 3.33
N VAL A 35 -36.09 -13.84 3.42
CA VAL A 35 -34.79 -13.33 2.93
C VAL A 35 -33.64 -13.86 3.78
N ARG A 36 -33.80 -13.91 5.10
CA ARG A 36 -32.82 -14.51 6.01
C ARG A 36 -32.58 -15.99 5.70
N ASP A 37 -33.64 -16.76 5.55
CA ASP A 37 -33.57 -18.20 5.26
C ASP A 37 -32.91 -18.43 3.89
N ALA A 38 -33.24 -17.62 2.88
CA ALA A 38 -32.59 -17.65 1.57
C ALA A 38 -31.09 -17.27 1.65
N ALA A 39 -30.75 -16.23 2.41
CA ALA A 39 -29.36 -15.80 2.61
C ALA A 39 -28.53 -16.86 3.35
N GLN A 40 -29.14 -17.58 4.29
CA GLN A 40 -28.51 -18.68 5.02
C GLN A 40 -28.39 -19.98 4.22
N SER A 41 -29.31 -20.25 3.29
CA SER A 41 -29.27 -21.47 2.47
C SER A 41 -28.44 -21.32 1.20
N SER A 42 -28.26 -20.10 0.68
CA SER A 42 -27.52 -19.86 -0.56
C SER A 42 -26.04 -19.59 -0.34
N VAL A 43 -25.18 -20.49 -0.83
CA VAL A 43 -23.72 -20.31 -0.81
C VAL A 43 -23.26 -19.05 -1.55
N HIS A 44 -24.01 -18.61 -2.58
CA HIS A 44 -23.68 -17.41 -3.36
C HIS A 44 -23.90 -16.14 -2.53
N ILE A 45 -25.02 -16.08 -1.80
CA ILE A 45 -25.32 -14.95 -0.92
C ILE A 45 -24.34 -14.94 0.26
N GLN A 46 -24.09 -16.09 0.88
CA GLN A 46 -23.10 -16.21 1.95
C GLN A 46 -21.71 -15.74 1.51
N TYR A 47 -21.28 -16.15 0.31
CA TYR A 47 -20.01 -15.73 -0.27
C TYR A 47 -19.95 -14.21 -0.48
N LYS A 48 -20.99 -13.62 -1.07
CA LYS A 48 -21.09 -12.16 -1.25
C LYS A 48 -21.04 -11.40 0.08
N LEU A 49 -21.74 -11.90 1.10
CA LEU A 49 -21.74 -11.33 2.44
C LEU A 49 -20.38 -11.46 3.13
N GLU A 50 -19.69 -12.58 2.94
CA GLU A 50 -18.37 -12.80 3.55
C GLU A 50 -17.30 -11.94 2.88
N LEU A 51 -17.33 -11.75 1.55
CA LEU A 51 -16.46 -10.79 0.86
C LEU A 51 -16.63 -9.39 1.44
N TYR A 52 -17.89 -8.97 1.58
CA TYR A 52 -18.23 -7.70 2.19
C TYR A 52 -17.71 -7.62 3.64
N ALA A 53 -17.91 -8.65 4.47
CA ALA A 53 -17.42 -8.65 5.83
C ALA A 53 -15.89 -8.55 5.92
N GLN A 54 -15.17 -9.23 5.03
CA GLN A 54 -13.70 -9.18 4.93
C GLN A 54 -13.18 -7.88 4.30
N GLY A 55 -14.07 -7.04 3.75
CA GLY A 55 -13.68 -5.79 3.10
C GLY A 55 -13.01 -6.01 1.74
N LEU A 56 -13.32 -7.13 1.08
CA LEU A 56 -12.73 -7.54 -0.19
C LEU A 56 -13.76 -7.43 -1.32
N ASN A 57 -13.27 -7.19 -2.53
CA ASN A 57 -14.00 -7.33 -3.78
C ASN A 57 -13.44 -8.53 -4.54
N GLU A 58 -14.30 -9.25 -5.24
CA GLU A 58 -13.87 -10.25 -6.20
C GLU A 58 -13.22 -9.56 -7.39
N THR A 59 -12.10 -10.10 -7.85
CA THR A 59 -11.45 -9.59 -9.06
C THR A 59 -12.21 -10.11 -10.26
N ASP A 60 -12.53 -9.23 -11.22
CA ASP A 60 -13.10 -9.58 -12.53
C ASP A 60 -12.03 -10.28 -13.40
N ALA A 61 -11.51 -11.41 -12.94
CA ALA A 61 -10.61 -12.24 -13.73
C ALA A 61 -11.44 -12.83 -14.88
N THR A 62 -11.44 -12.12 -16.01
CA THR A 62 -12.17 -12.42 -17.23
C THR A 62 -11.91 -13.84 -17.70
N GLY A 63 -12.87 -14.74 -17.44
CA GLY A 63 -13.22 -15.79 -18.39
C GLY A 63 -12.81 -17.24 -18.11
N ALA A 64 -12.11 -17.59 -17.03
CA ALA A 64 -11.61 -18.97 -16.88
C ALA A 64 -11.82 -19.66 -15.53
N ASP A 65 -12.27 -18.94 -14.49
CA ASP A 65 -12.32 -19.53 -13.16
C ASP A 65 -13.59 -20.37 -12.95
N SER A 66 -13.53 -21.62 -13.43
CA SER A 66 -14.48 -22.72 -13.15
C SER A 66 -14.54 -23.12 -11.66
N THR A 67 -13.84 -22.39 -10.79
CA THR A 67 -13.83 -22.64 -9.35
C THR A 67 -15.23 -22.43 -8.79
N SER A 68 -15.83 -23.50 -8.28
CA SER A 68 -17.14 -23.43 -7.65
C SER A 68 -17.15 -22.42 -6.50
N ILE A 69 -18.27 -21.72 -6.34
CA ILE A 69 -18.42 -20.73 -5.26
C ILE A 69 -18.23 -21.35 -3.87
N ALA A 70 -18.52 -22.64 -3.70
CA ALA A 70 -18.20 -23.37 -2.48
C ALA A 70 -16.68 -23.42 -2.20
N ARG A 71 -15.84 -23.65 -3.22
CA ARG A 71 -14.37 -23.57 -3.07
C ARG A 71 -13.91 -22.15 -2.80
N LYS A 72 -14.47 -21.15 -3.49
CA LYS A 72 -14.17 -19.72 -3.24
C LYS A 72 -14.50 -19.35 -1.79
N MET A 73 -15.69 -19.70 -1.32
CA MET A 73 -16.11 -19.49 0.07
C MET A 73 -15.20 -20.21 1.07
N CYS A 74 -14.80 -21.45 0.80
CA CYS A 74 -13.83 -22.17 1.64
C CYS A 74 -12.49 -21.45 1.71
N SER A 75 -11.94 -21.03 0.56
CA SER A 75 -10.71 -20.24 0.48
C SER A 75 -10.83 -18.93 1.27
N LEU A 76 -11.94 -18.21 1.12
CA LEU A 76 -12.21 -16.96 1.83
C LEU A 76 -12.30 -17.14 3.35
N LYS A 77 -13.00 -18.19 3.82
CA LYS A 77 -13.05 -18.54 5.24
C LYS A 77 -11.69 -18.93 5.78
N ASN A 78 -10.92 -19.70 5.00
CA ASN A 78 -9.55 -20.04 5.36
C ASN A 78 -8.73 -18.76 5.51
N MET A 79 -8.73 -17.85 4.52
CA MET A 79 -8.04 -16.55 4.64
C MET A 79 -8.46 -15.73 5.85
N ALA A 80 -9.74 -15.70 6.19
CA ALA A 80 -10.23 -15.01 7.38
C ALA A 80 -9.67 -15.61 8.67
N PHE A 81 -9.56 -16.94 8.72
CA PHE A 81 -9.01 -17.67 9.85
C PHE A 81 -7.48 -17.56 9.92
N LEU A 82 -6.81 -17.57 8.77
CA LEU A 82 -5.35 -17.53 8.63
C LEU A 82 -4.73 -16.36 9.41
N TRP A 83 -5.34 -15.18 9.37
CA TRP A 83 -4.83 -14.01 10.09
C TRP A 83 -5.16 -13.98 11.59
N ARG A 84 -5.98 -14.93 12.07
CA ARG A 84 -6.40 -15.06 13.47
C ARG A 84 -5.73 -16.23 14.19
N SER A 85 -5.15 -17.16 13.44
CA SER A 85 -4.43 -18.30 13.99
C SER A 85 -2.93 -17.99 14.14
N SER A 86 -2.25 -18.81 14.96
CA SER A 86 -0.79 -18.89 14.90
C SER A 86 -0.36 -19.26 13.48
N PHE A 87 0.74 -18.66 13.02
CA PHE A 87 1.28 -18.92 11.69
C PHE A 87 2.69 -19.50 11.78
N HIS A 88 2.99 -20.43 10.88
CA HIS A 88 4.29 -21.10 10.82
C HIS A 88 5.17 -20.48 9.73
N VAL A 89 6.45 -20.31 10.05
CA VAL A 89 7.43 -19.78 9.10
C VAL A 89 7.85 -20.89 8.14
N ASN A 90 7.48 -20.73 6.88
CA ASN A 90 8.05 -21.54 5.81
C ASN A 90 9.19 -20.77 5.16
N THR A 91 10.43 -21.21 5.39
CA THR A 91 11.56 -20.70 4.60
C THR A 91 11.40 -21.23 3.18
N VAL A 92 11.02 -20.35 2.25
CA VAL A 92 10.86 -20.71 0.85
C VAL A 92 12.20 -20.65 0.14
N PHE A 93 13.10 -19.76 0.55
CA PHE A 93 14.35 -19.55 -0.17
C PHE A 93 15.46 -18.85 0.62
N GLN A 94 16.68 -19.34 0.46
CA GLN A 94 17.90 -18.71 0.93
C GLN A 94 18.88 -18.70 -0.25
N ASP A 95 19.24 -17.53 -0.80
CA ASP A 95 20.26 -17.44 -1.85
C ASP A 95 21.63 -17.11 -1.30
N ALA A 96 22.64 -17.66 -1.98
CA ALA A 96 24.02 -17.24 -1.88
C ALA A 96 24.30 -16.03 -2.79
N VAL A 97 24.52 -14.79 -2.29
CA VAL A 97 24.74 -13.62 -3.19
C VAL A 97 26.12 -13.01 -2.97
N THR A 98 27.10 -13.41 -3.77
CA THR A 98 28.50 -12.96 -3.68
C THR A 98 28.70 -11.52 -3.19
N SER A 99 29.54 -11.40 -2.17
CA SER A 99 29.48 -10.48 -1.02
C SER A 99 29.91 -9.01 -1.22
N ASP A 100 30.14 -8.55 -2.44
CA ASP A 100 30.82 -7.24 -2.60
C ASP A 100 29.89 -6.03 -2.71
N GLU A 101 28.57 -6.22 -2.77
CA GLU A 101 27.62 -5.10 -2.90
C GLU A 101 26.88 -4.79 -1.59
N HIS A 102 27.26 -3.68 -0.94
CA HIS A 102 26.76 -3.26 0.37
C HIS A 102 25.39 -2.54 0.36
N PHE A 103 24.76 -2.30 -0.79
CA PHE A 103 23.53 -1.51 -0.87
C PHE A 103 22.38 -2.29 -1.51
N LEU A 104 21.40 -2.66 -0.70
CA LEU A 104 20.08 -3.01 -1.20
C LEU A 104 19.30 -1.72 -1.47
N GLY A 105 18.92 -1.54 -2.72
CA GLY A 105 18.02 -0.50 -3.15
C GLY A 105 16.57 -0.78 -2.77
N PRO A 106 15.62 -0.05 -3.39
CA PRO A 106 14.20 -0.26 -3.21
C PRO A 106 13.79 -1.73 -3.40
N GLN A 107 13.06 -2.25 -2.42
CA GLN A 107 12.40 -3.56 -2.49
C GLN A 107 10.88 -3.36 -2.51
N SER A 108 10.17 -4.27 -3.16
CA SER A 108 8.70 -4.35 -3.14
C SER A 108 8.22 -5.75 -3.50
N VAL A 109 7.05 -6.12 -2.98
CA VAL A 109 6.37 -7.38 -3.30
C VAL A 109 4.97 -7.05 -3.79
N LYS A 110 4.54 -7.72 -4.85
CA LYS A 110 3.17 -7.65 -5.36
C LYS A 110 2.82 -8.98 -6.03
N CYS A 111 1.64 -9.50 -5.75
CA CYS A 111 1.14 -10.75 -6.35
C CYS A 111 2.06 -11.96 -6.12
N GLY A 112 2.69 -12.04 -4.95
CA GLY A 112 3.69 -13.05 -4.64
C GLY A 112 4.95 -12.94 -5.48
N THR A 113 5.23 -11.79 -6.10
CA THR A 113 6.49 -11.53 -6.80
C THR A 113 7.26 -10.46 -6.06
N LEU A 114 8.44 -10.82 -5.56
CA LEU A 114 9.40 -9.90 -4.98
C LEU A 114 10.30 -9.34 -6.07
N TRP A 115 10.58 -8.05 -5.99
CA TRP A 115 11.72 -7.47 -6.69
C TRP A 115 12.60 -6.64 -5.76
N VAL A 116 13.89 -6.69 -6.05
CA VAL A 116 14.94 -6.01 -5.29
C VAL A 116 15.85 -5.32 -6.28
N TRP A 117 15.94 -4.00 -6.20
CA TRP A 117 16.99 -3.25 -6.88
C TRP A 117 18.29 -3.37 -6.07
N ARG A 118 19.39 -3.66 -6.74
CA ARG A 118 20.77 -3.71 -6.22
C ARG A 118 21.59 -2.69 -6.98
N THR A 119 22.79 -2.38 -6.47
CA THR A 119 23.74 -1.39 -7.02
C THR A 119 23.66 -1.35 -8.53
N ASN A 120 23.76 -2.53 -9.17
CA ASN A 120 23.74 -2.64 -10.62
C ASN A 120 22.80 -3.72 -11.18
N SER A 121 21.76 -4.13 -10.46
CA SER A 121 20.83 -5.14 -10.98
C SER A 121 19.44 -5.13 -10.38
N LEU A 122 18.44 -5.48 -11.19
CA LEU A 122 17.09 -5.82 -10.72
C LEU A 122 17.01 -7.33 -10.54
N LEU A 123 16.65 -7.76 -9.33
CA LEU A 123 16.28 -9.14 -9.03
C LEU A 123 14.76 -9.24 -9.06
N ILE A 124 14.18 -10.14 -9.86
CA ILE A 124 12.75 -10.45 -9.84
C ILE A 124 12.55 -11.92 -9.51
N ARG A 125 11.67 -12.21 -8.56
CA ARG A 125 11.43 -13.57 -8.06
C ARG A 125 9.98 -13.83 -7.68
N ASP A 126 9.47 -14.98 -8.13
CA ASP A 126 8.20 -15.55 -7.68
C ASP A 126 8.37 -16.22 -6.30
N CYS A 127 7.73 -15.67 -5.28
CA CYS A 127 7.71 -16.15 -3.90
C CYS A 127 6.90 -17.45 -3.72
N LYS A 128 6.14 -17.91 -4.71
CA LYS A 128 5.42 -19.20 -4.68
C LYS A 128 6.28 -20.36 -5.17
N LYS A 129 7.27 -20.10 -6.04
CA LYS A 129 8.07 -21.15 -6.69
C LYS A 129 9.45 -21.31 -6.01
N ARG A 130 9.71 -22.50 -5.45
CA ARG A 130 11.00 -22.83 -4.81
C ARG A 130 12.16 -22.96 -5.80
N THR A 131 11.89 -23.39 -7.03
CA THR A 131 12.91 -23.91 -7.96
C THR A 131 13.36 -22.96 -9.07
N LYS A 132 12.66 -21.83 -9.29
CA LYS A 132 13.07 -20.89 -10.33
C LYS A 132 14.21 -20.01 -9.82
N LEU A 133 15.32 -20.03 -10.56
CA LEU A 133 16.41 -19.06 -10.37
C LEU A 133 15.86 -17.65 -10.56
N PRO A 134 16.32 -16.69 -9.76
CA PRO A 134 15.89 -15.31 -9.94
C PRO A 134 16.39 -14.77 -11.28
N HIS A 135 15.57 -13.95 -11.93
CA HIS A 135 16.01 -13.21 -13.10
C HIS A 135 16.85 -12.02 -12.61
N VAL A 136 18.15 -12.06 -12.89
CA VAL A 136 19.07 -10.95 -12.60
C VAL A 136 19.21 -10.11 -13.86
N TRP A 137 18.88 -8.82 -13.74
CA TRP A 137 19.04 -7.84 -14.81
C TRP A 137 20.42 -7.20 -14.68
N PRO A 138 21.37 -7.39 -15.60
CA PRO A 138 22.60 -6.61 -15.58
C PRO A 138 22.29 -5.15 -15.95
N GLU A 139 22.75 -4.19 -15.15
CA GLU A 139 22.66 -2.75 -15.46
C GLU A 139 23.11 -2.39 -16.87
N HIS A 140 24.15 -3.08 -17.35
CA HIS A 140 24.70 -2.84 -18.67
C HIS A 140 23.69 -3.09 -19.80
N GLY A 141 22.64 -3.89 -19.59
CA GLY A 141 21.54 -4.04 -20.56
C GLY A 141 20.64 -2.81 -20.64
N LEU A 142 20.30 -2.21 -19.49
CA LEU A 142 19.46 -1.02 -19.40
C LEU A 142 20.17 0.23 -19.95
N PHE A 143 21.48 0.36 -19.72
CA PHE A 143 22.22 1.58 -20.08
C PHE A 143 23.05 1.49 -21.38
N LYS A 144 23.57 0.32 -21.78
CA LYS A 144 24.39 0.23 -23.00
C LYS A 144 23.59 0.26 -24.29
N GLN A 145 22.32 -0.20 -24.31
CA GLN A 145 21.54 -0.23 -25.54
C GLN A 145 21.34 1.16 -26.17
N PHE A 146 21.43 2.23 -25.37
CA PHE A 146 21.23 3.61 -25.84
C PHE A 146 22.53 4.42 -26.01
N GLY A 147 23.71 3.81 -25.80
CA GLY A 147 24.99 4.47 -26.07
C GLY A 147 25.27 5.71 -25.19
N HIS A 148 24.65 5.83 -24.02
CA HIS A 148 24.83 6.97 -23.13
C HIS A 148 26.10 6.80 -22.29
N SER A 149 27.23 7.19 -22.87
CA SER A 149 28.57 6.99 -22.30
C SER A 149 28.82 7.70 -20.96
N HIS A 150 28.02 8.71 -20.58
CA HIS A 150 28.27 9.50 -19.36
C HIS A 150 27.00 10.06 -18.72
N GLY A 151 26.72 9.67 -17.46
CA GLY A 151 26.01 10.54 -16.51
C GLY A 151 24.49 10.39 -16.36
N LEU A 152 23.93 9.18 -16.35
CA LEU A 152 22.55 8.95 -15.90
C LEU A 152 22.51 8.43 -14.45
N ILE A 153 21.58 8.94 -13.65
CA ILE A 153 21.26 8.41 -12.32
C ILE A 153 19.91 7.71 -12.41
N MET A 154 19.88 6.42 -12.09
CA MET A 154 18.63 5.70 -11.85
C MET A 154 18.01 6.22 -10.55
N HIS A 155 16.79 6.75 -10.62
CA HIS A 155 16.08 7.24 -9.43
C HIS A 155 15.19 6.17 -8.82
N SER A 156 14.46 5.45 -9.66
CA SER A 156 13.49 4.47 -9.18
C SER A 156 13.19 3.41 -10.23
N VAL A 157 12.94 2.19 -9.73
CA VAL A 157 12.40 1.08 -10.52
C VAL A 157 11.14 0.58 -9.84
N VAL A 158 10.07 0.45 -10.61
CA VAL A 158 8.80 -0.10 -10.15
C VAL A 158 8.36 -1.20 -11.09
N VAL A 159 7.78 -2.26 -10.52
CA VAL A 159 7.38 -3.45 -11.27
C VAL A 159 5.89 -3.67 -11.04
N ASP A 160 5.17 -3.94 -12.11
CA ASP A 160 3.81 -4.45 -12.07
C ASP A 160 3.75 -5.86 -12.67
N PRO A 161 3.84 -6.91 -11.84
CA PRO A 161 3.88 -8.29 -12.31
C PRO A 161 2.58 -8.71 -13.02
N LEU A 162 1.48 -8.01 -12.80
CA LEU A 162 0.20 -8.31 -13.44
C LEU A 162 0.19 -7.96 -14.93
N GLN A 163 1.00 -6.96 -15.28
CA GLN A 163 1.17 -6.49 -16.65
C GLN A 163 2.50 -6.98 -17.23
N ASP A 164 3.25 -7.83 -16.52
CA ASP A 164 4.64 -8.17 -16.84
C ASP A 164 5.52 -6.93 -17.09
N LEU A 165 5.27 -5.82 -16.38
CA LEU A 165 5.84 -4.52 -16.69
C LEU A 165 6.92 -4.11 -15.67
N VAL A 166 8.09 -3.72 -16.16
CA VAL A 166 9.12 -3.00 -15.39
C VAL A 166 9.20 -1.59 -15.93
N VAL A 167 9.11 -0.61 -15.03
CA VAL A 167 9.27 0.81 -15.31
C VAL A 167 10.50 1.31 -14.59
N ALA A 168 11.47 1.82 -15.34
CA ALA A 168 12.66 2.45 -14.80
C ALA A 168 12.62 3.95 -15.06
N VAL A 169 12.93 4.76 -14.05
CA VAL A 169 13.00 6.22 -14.18
C VAL A 169 14.42 6.68 -13.88
N SER A 170 15.04 7.32 -14.86
CA SER A 170 16.42 7.81 -14.78
C SER A 170 16.49 9.30 -15.15
N SER A 171 17.46 10.04 -14.61
CA SER A 171 17.66 11.46 -14.95
C SER A 171 19.12 11.75 -15.27
N PRO A 172 19.41 12.86 -15.98
CA PRO A 172 20.79 13.25 -16.21
C PRO A 172 21.42 13.77 -14.92
N VAL A 173 22.73 13.57 -14.77
CA VAL A 173 23.56 14.04 -13.63
C VAL A 173 23.82 15.55 -13.70
N PHE A 174 23.63 16.18 -14.86
CA PHE A 174 24.17 17.51 -15.14
C PHE A 174 23.22 18.67 -14.79
N ASN A 175 23.83 19.81 -14.44
CA ASN A 175 23.16 21.11 -14.55
C ASN A 175 22.86 21.34 -16.05
N LEU A 176 21.60 21.57 -16.37
CA LEU A 176 21.16 21.81 -17.73
C LEU A 176 21.84 23.07 -18.30
N ASP A 177 22.40 22.96 -19.51
CA ASP A 177 22.90 24.12 -20.25
C ASP A 177 21.72 24.96 -20.73
N ASP A 178 21.80 26.26 -20.49
CA ASP A 178 20.67 27.21 -20.48
C ASP A 178 20.26 27.67 -21.89
N SER A 179 20.95 27.17 -22.93
CA SER A 179 20.69 27.58 -24.31
C SER A 179 19.48 26.91 -24.96
N GLN A 180 18.88 25.88 -24.35
CA GLN A 180 17.72 25.17 -24.90
C GLN A 180 16.45 25.50 -24.10
N GLN A 181 15.39 25.91 -24.78
CA GLN A 181 14.09 26.18 -24.14
C GLN A 181 13.39 24.92 -23.61
N ASP A 182 13.76 23.74 -24.12
CA ASP A 182 13.12 22.46 -23.80
C ASP A 182 14.13 21.51 -23.17
N HIS A 183 14.06 21.36 -21.85
CA HIS A 183 15.02 20.60 -21.09
C HIS A 183 14.57 19.16 -20.87
N LEU A 184 15.47 18.21 -21.05
CA LEU A 184 15.25 16.82 -20.69
C LEU A 184 15.33 16.64 -19.18
N ILE A 185 14.23 16.20 -18.57
CA ILE A 185 14.09 16.10 -17.11
C ILE A 185 14.41 14.68 -16.64
N PHE A 186 13.78 13.69 -17.26
CA PHE A 186 14.04 12.28 -16.99
C PHE A 186 13.66 11.43 -18.21
N TRP A 187 14.06 10.16 -18.16
CA TRP A 187 13.60 9.12 -19.04
C TRP A 187 12.73 8.14 -18.29
N VAL A 188 11.80 7.52 -19.01
CA VAL A 188 11.03 6.39 -18.53
C VAL A 188 11.21 5.23 -19.50
N ASP A 189 11.77 4.13 -19.01
CA ASP A 189 11.92 2.91 -19.79
C ASP A 189 10.85 1.88 -19.45
N PHE A 190 10.37 1.15 -20.46
CA PHE A 190 9.35 0.10 -20.32
C PHE A 190 9.84 -1.25 -20.82
N TRP A 191 9.85 -2.23 -19.92
CA TRP A 191 10.38 -3.56 -20.21
C TRP A 191 9.47 -4.67 -19.71
N LEU A 192 9.63 -5.87 -20.28
CA LEU A 192 9.01 -7.10 -19.77
C LEU A 192 9.76 -7.62 -18.54
N ALA A 193 9.05 -7.84 -17.43
CA ALA A 193 9.63 -8.41 -16.21
C ALA A 193 10.13 -9.84 -16.42
N SER A 194 9.49 -10.61 -17.29
CA SER A 194 9.81 -12.00 -17.60
C SER A 194 11.02 -12.22 -18.52
N SER A 195 11.28 -11.31 -19.45
CA SER A 195 12.23 -11.54 -20.56
C SER A 195 13.30 -10.47 -20.75
N GLN A 196 13.23 -9.35 -20.01
CA GLN A 196 14.14 -8.21 -20.17
C GLN A 196 14.12 -7.56 -21.56
N LEU A 197 13.13 -7.88 -22.39
CA LEU A 197 12.90 -7.26 -23.68
C LEU A 197 12.05 -5.99 -23.51
N PRO A 198 12.10 -5.05 -24.47
CA PRO A 198 11.16 -3.93 -24.51
C PRO A 198 9.72 -4.42 -24.39
N HIS A 199 8.88 -3.70 -23.65
CA HIS A 199 7.51 -4.11 -23.45
C HIS A 199 6.72 -4.01 -24.77
N PRO A 200 6.15 -5.11 -25.32
CA PRO A 200 5.55 -5.13 -26.65
C PRO A 200 4.31 -4.22 -26.75
N ASP A 201 3.56 -4.08 -25.66
CA ASP A 201 2.40 -3.20 -25.60
C ASP A 201 2.75 -1.72 -25.32
N SER A 202 4.03 -1.40 -25.06
CA SER A 202 4.42 -0.02 -24.85
C SER A 202 4.52 0.70 -26.19
N ALA A 203 4.09 1.96 -26.25
CA ALA A 203 4.21 2.75 -27.48
C ALA A 203 5.67 3.00 -27.90
N CYS A 204 6.58 2.93 -26.93
CA CYS A 204 8.01 3.17 -27.09
C CYS A 204 8.76 2.43 -25.98
N THR A 205 9.99 1.99 -26.23
CA THR A 205 10.86 1.40 -25.20
C THR A 205 11.32 2.44 -24.17
N LEU A 206 11.63 3.63 -24.66
CA LEU A 206 12.23 4.74 -23.91
C LEU A 206 11.42 6.00 -24.21
N LEU A 207 10.94 6.66 -23.17
CA LEU A 207 10.18 7.90 -23.27
C LEU A 207 10.98 9.06 -22.68
N GLU A 208 11.32 10.03 -23.52
CA GLU A 208 11.92 11.29 -23.11
C GLU A 208 10.88 12.22 -22.47
N CYS A 209 11.10 12.58 -21.21
CA CYS A 209 10.23 13.49 -20.49
C CYS A 209 10.88 14.87 -20.43
N ARG A 210 10.38 15.79 -21.27
CA ARG A 210 10.92 17.13 -21.41
C ARG A 210 10.07 18.20 -20.73
N HIS A 211 10.68 19.33 -20.42
CA HIS A 211 10.07 20.46 -19.76
C HIS A 211 10.53 21.77 -20.39
N THR A 212 9.57 22.48 -20.97
CA THR A 212 9.79 23.85 -21.43
C THR A 212 9.82 24.80 -20.25
N CYS A 213 10.96 25.45 -20.02
CA CYS A 213 11.12 26.47 -18.99
C CYS A 213 10.60 27.82 -19.51
N GLU A 214 9.75 28.49 -18.74
CA GLU A 214 9.22 29.82 -19.10
C GLU A 214 10.26 30.94 -18.93
N PHE A 215 11.36 30.68 -18.22
CA PHE A 215 12.40 31.66 -17.87
C PHE A 215 13.74 31.29 -18.52
N PRO A 216 14.13 31.95 -19.63
CA PRO A 216 15.33 31.62 -20.40
C PRO A 216 16.62 32.32 -19.87
N ALA A 217 16.84 32.42 -18.55
CA ALA A 217 17.95 33.22 -18.02
C ALA A 217 18.78 32.59 -16.89
N LEU A 218 20.05 32.33 -17.21
CA LEU A 218 21.30 32.20 -16.44
C LEU A 218 21.36 31.30 -15.20
N ASP A 219 20.29 30.60 -14.84
CA ASP A 219 20.18 29.92 -13.56
C ASP A 219 20.28 28.39 -13.68
N THR A 220 20.96 27.76 -12.71
CA THR A 220 21.06 26.30 -12.64
C THR A 220 19.74 25.71 -12.14
N TYR A 221 19.15 24.81 -12.90
CA TYR A 221 17.98 24.02 -12.49
C TYR A 221 18.40 22.70 -11.88
N VAL A 222 17.76 22.32 -10.77
CA VAL A 222 17.89 20.99 -10.18
C VAL A 222 16.54 20.30 -10.21
N VAL A 223 16.47 19.20 -10.96
CA VAL A 223 15.33 18.28 -10.97
C VAL A 223 15.58 17.19 -9.95
N ARG A 224 14.60 16.84 -9.12
CA ARG A 224 14.60 15.49 -8.53
C ARG A 224 13.22 14.86 -8.53
N ILE A 225 13.23 13.54 -8.69
CA ILE A 225 12.05 12.70 -8.58
C ILE A 225 11.66 12.59 -7.10
N VAL A 226 10.36 12.72 -6.83
CA VAL A 226 9.78 12.65 -5.49
C VAL A 226 9.16 11.27 -5.31
N GLY A 227 9.60 10.54 -4.29
CA GLY A 227 9.05 9.21 -3.99
C GLY A 227 9.27 8.18 -5.10
N ARG A 228 8.44 7.14 -5.12
CA ARG A 228 8.46 6.10 -6.16
C ARG A 228 7.35 6.40 -7.19
N PRO A 229 7.60 6.21 -8.50
CA PRO A 229 6.53 6.25 -9.50
C PRO A 229 5.40 5.28 -9.15
N ALA A 230 4.16 5.64 -9.49
CA ALA A 230 3.01 4.77 -9.28
C ALA A 230 2.51 4.21 -10.62
N ILE A 231 2.23 2.90 -10.67
CA ILE A 231 1.59 2.25 -11.82
C ILE A 231 0.11 2.03 -11.49
N CYS A 232 -0.76 2.37 -12.44
CA CYS A 232 -2.21 2.14 -12.33
C CYS A 232 -2.82 1.87 -13.70
N GLY A 233 -2.96 0.58 -14.00
CA GLY A 233 -3.29 0.11 -15.33
C GLY A 233 -2.35 0.69 -16.38
N ASP A 234 -2.92 1.38 -17.35
CA ASP A 234 -2.16 1.95 -18.46
C ASP A 234 -1.46 3.28 -18.10
N ARG A 235 -1.61 3.76 -16.86
CA ARG A 235 -1.06 5.02 -16.39
C ARG A 235 0.14 4.83 -15.49
N ILE A 236 1.17 5.63 -15.71
CA ILE A 236 2.30 5.81 -14.81
C ILE A 236 2.31 7.26 -14.34
N VAL A 237 2.44 7.43 -13.03
CA VAL A 237 2.48 8.74 -12.39
C VAL A 237 3.86 8.96 -11.81
N VAL A 238 4.54 9.99 -12.28
CA VAL A 238 5.84 10.44 -11.77
C VAL A 238 5.65 11.83 -11.16
N LEU A 239 6.01 11.97 -9.89
CA LEU A 239 6.07 13.26 -9.22
C LEU A 239 7.54 13.71 -9.20
N TYR A 240 7.80 14.97 -9.53
CA TYR A 240 9.13 15.54 -9.45
C TYR A 240 9.05 17.01 -9.06
N TYR A 241 10.14 17.55 -8.54
CA TYR A 241 10.28 18.98 -8.35
C TYR A 241 11.33 19.55 -9.28
N MET A 242 11.18 20.84 -9.57
CA MET A 242 12.21 21.66 -10.17
C MET A 242 12.55 22.79 -9.22
N ASN A 243 13.81 22.85 -8.82
CA ASN A 243 14.36 23.95 -8.05
C ASN A 243 15.03 24.90 -9.03
N HIS A 244 14.50 26.11 -9.07
CA HIS A 244 15.12 27.23 -9.74
C HIS A 244 15.87 28.05 -8.70
N ARG A 245 17.21 28.05 -8.81
CA ARG A 245 18.08 28.75 -7.87
C ARG A 245 18.50 30.08 -8.48
N THR A 246 17.79 31.14 -8.13
CA THR A 246 18.25 32.50 -8.44
C THR A 246 19.26 32.97 -7.40
N LEU A 247 20.03 34.01 -7.71
CA LEU A 247 20.94 34.66 -6.75
C LEU A 247 20.25 35.13 -5.46
N ARG A 248 18.92 35.35 -5.47
CA ARG A 248 18.17 35.93 -4.35
C ARG A 248 17.21 34.97 -3.68
N ASN A 249 16.56 34.10 -4.44
CA ASN A 249 15.51 33.19 -3.98
C ASN A 249 15.62 31.82 -4.66
N THR A 250 15.33 30.76 -3.91
CA THR A 250 15.07 29.44 -4.47
C THR A 250 13.56 29.28 -4.60
N THR A 251 13.06 29.17 -5.83
CA THR A 251 11.66 28.81 -6.08
C THR A 251 11.59 27.34 -6.46
N SER A 252 10.74 26.59 -5.78
CA SER A 252 10.54 25.17 -6.01
C SER A 252 9.12 24.94 -6.50
N ASN A 253 9.00 24.34 -7.68
CA ASN A 253 7.72 23.97 -8.24
C ASN A 253 7.61 22.44 -8.27
N ILE A 254 6.47 21.91 -7.84
CA ILE A 254 6.17 20.48 -7.90
C ILE A 254 5.36 20.21 -9.15
N PHE A 255 5.75 19.20 -9.92
CA PHE A 255 5.08 18.76 -11.13
C PHE A 255 4.67 17.31 -10.99
N ILE A 256 3.48 17.01 -11.48
CA ILE A 256 3.01 15.65 -11.69
C ILE A 256 2.97 15.38 -13.18
N GLN A 257 3.51 14.22 -13.55
CA GLN A 257 3.50 13.75 -14.93
C GLN A 257 2.74 12.43 -15.01
N VAL A 258 1.68 12.44 -15.80
CA VAL A 258 0.82 11.30 -16.06
C VAL A 258 1.15 10.78 -17.46
N ILE A 259 1.58 9.53 -17.52
CA ILE A 259 2.06 8.87 -18.73
C ILE A 259 1.12 7.72 -19.05
N ASP A 260 0.45 7.75 -20.21
CA ASP A 260 -0.19 6.56 -20.79
C ASP A 260 0.89 5.78 -21.53
N TRP A 261 1.44 4.75 -20.90
CA TRP A 261 2.63 4.07 -21.42
C TRP A 261 2.34 3.19 -22.64
N ARG A 262 1.08 2.77 -22.81
CA ARG A 262 0.63 2.03 -23.99
C ARG A 262 0.45 2.93 -25.21
N LYS A 263 0.06 4.19 -24.99
CA LYS A 263 -0.13 5.17 -26.08
C LYS A 263 1.05 6.12 -26.26
N GLY A 264 1.99 6.13 -25.33
CA GLY A 264 3.11 7.10 -25.30
C GLY A 264 2.64 8.53 -25.05
N HIS A 265 1.41 8.71 -24.57
CA HIS A 265 0.87 10.04 -24.29
C HIS A 265 1.40 10.52 -22.94
N VAL A 266 1.97 11.72 -22.94
CA VAL A 266 2.56 12.32 -21.75
C VAL A 266 1.89 13.64 -21.47
N LYS A 267 1.40 13.82 -20.25
CA LYS A 267 0.89 15.10 -19.80
C LYS A 267 1.50 15.50 -18.47
N ARG A 268 1.95 16.75 -18.44
CA ARG A 268 2.63 17.39 -17.31
C ARG A 268 1.70 18.45 -16.76
N HIS A 269 1.63 18.50 -15.44
CA HIS A 269 0.85 19.51 -14.76
C HIS A 269 1.63 20.08 -13.58
N ALA A 270 1.67 21.40 -13.49
CA ALA A 270 2.15 22.08 -12.29
C ALA A 270 1.14 21.86 -11.16
N LEU A 271 1.64 21.55 -9.98
CA LEU A 271 0.82 21.50 -8.78
C LEU A 271 0.95 22.84 -8.05
N CYS A 272 -0.19 23.46 -7.71
CA CYS A 272 -0.26 24.73 -7.00
C CYS A 272 0.12 24.60 -5.52
N GLU A 273 1.31 24.09 -5.22
CA GLU A 273 1.80 23.84 -3.86
C GLU A 273 3.03 24.72 -3.57
N PRO A 274 2.88 25.81 -2.80
CA PRO A 274 4.01 26.54 -2.25
C PRO A 274 4.58 25.78 -1.04
N GLY A 275 5.59 24.95 -1.27
CA GLY A 275 6.19 24.12 -0.23
C GLY A 275 7.66 23.82 -0.44
N GLU A 276 8.36 23.55 0.66
CA GLU A 276 9.75 23.10 0.62
C GLU A 276 9.80 21.69 0.00
N PRO A 277 10.54 21.50 -1.10
CA PRO A 277 10.42 20.34 -1.99
C PRO A 277 10.97 19.03 -1.41
N TRP A 278 11.75 19.12 -0.32
CA TRP A 278 12.63 18.04 0.14
C TRP A 278 11.92 16.91 0.87
N HIS A 279 10.67 17.13 1.32
CA HIS A 279 9.97 16.18 2.21
C HIS A 279 8.56 15.84 1.73
N ALA A 280 8.25 16.11 0.45
CA ALA A 280 6.98 15.67 -0.12
C ALA A 280 7.01 14.16 -0.35
N ASN A 281 5.89 13.49 -0.09
CA ASN A 281 5.64 12.11 -0.48
C ASN A 281 4.31 12.04 -1.21
N PHE A 282 4.12 11.03 -2.06
CA PHE A 282 2.86 10.86 -2.75
C PHE A 282 2.48 9.40 -2.88
N HIS A 283 1.19 9.18 -3.00
CA HIS A 283 0.62 7.86 -3.24
C HIS A 283 -0.62 7.96 -4.13
N LEU A 284 -0.83 6.93 -4.94
CA LEU A 284 -2.01 6.82 -5.78
C LEU A 284 -3.05 5.94 -5.07
N VAL A 285 -4.15 6.56 -4.64
CA VAL A 285 -5.24 5.87 -3.90
C VAL A 285 -6.05 4.97 -4.83
N ASP A 286 -6.35 5.47 -6.03
CA ASP A 286 -7.08 4.78 -7.07
C ASP A 286 -6.68 5.36 -8.44
N ARG A 287 -7.31 4.92 -9.53
CA ARG A 287 -7.02 5.38 -10.90
C ARG A 287 -7.06 6.90 -11.10
N HIS A 288 -7.83 7.60 -10.28
CA HIS A 288 -8.14 9.01 -10.40
C HIS A 288 -7.68 9.82 -9.20
N THR A 289 -7.31 9.22 -8.09
CA THR A 289 -7.03 9.96 -6.85
C THR A 289 -5.57 9.83 -6.44
N VAL A 290 -4.88 10.97 -6.35
CA VAL A 290 -3.52 11.07 -5.82
C VAL A 290 -3.57 11.79 -4.47
N VAL A 291 -2.86 11.25 -3.49
CA VAL A 291 -2.60 11.91 -2.21
C VAL A 291 -1.16 12.38 -2.21
N ILE A 292 -0.96 13.66 -1.86
CA ILE A 292 0.34 14.27 -1.66
C ILE A 292 0.43 14.74 -0.22
N ILE A 293 1.52 14.40 0.46
CA ILE A 293 1.80 14.87 1.81
C ILE A 293 3.00 15.80 1.73
N ASN A 294 2.80 17.08 2.05
CA ASN A 294 3.87 18.07 2.02
C ASN A 294 4.58 18.18 3.38
N SER A 295 5.70 18.90 3.40
CA SER A 295 6.54 19.07 4.59
C SER A 295 5.85 19.81 5.76
N LYS A 296 4.75 20.52 5.48
CA LYS A 296 3.93 21.23 6.48
C LYS A 296 2.88 20.32 7.12
N GLY A 297 2.81 19.04 6.72
CA GLY A 297 1.82 18.11 7.21
C GLY A 297 0.43 18.32 6.60
N HIS A 298 0.34 18.84 5.38
CA HIS A 298 -0.92 18.84 4.65
C HIS A 298 -1.03 17.56 3.83
N ILE A 299 -2.15 16.85 3.98
CA ILE A 299 -2.53 15.73 3.12
C ILE A 299 -3.47 16.30 2.05
N ILE A 300 -2.95 16.54 0.85
CA ILE A 300 -3.70 17.12 -0.27
C ILE A 300 -4.15 16.03 -1.24
N LEU A 301 -5.44 16.05 -1.57
CA LEU A 301 -6.02 15.16 -2.57
C LEU A 301 -6.16 15.86 -3.91
N TYR A 302 -5.67 15.19 -4.94
CA TYR A 302 -5.82 15.57 -6.33
C TYR A 302 -6.66 14.54 -7.07
N THR A 303 -7.61 15.01 -7.88
CA THR A 303 -8.24 14.17 -8.89
C THR A 303 -7.49 14.31 -10.21
N LEU A 304 -6.90 13.22 -10.68
CA LEU A 304 -6.45 13.03 -12.05
C LEU A 304 -7.69 12.84 -12.93
N GLN A 305 -7.96 13.84 -13.75
CA GLN A 305 -8.99 13.73 -14.79
C GLN A 305 -8.54 12.69 -15.84
N GLU A 306 -9.29 12.57 -16.94
CA GLU A 306 -8.73 11.93 -18.13
C GLU A 306 -7.40 12.58 -18.52
N LEU A 307 -6.59 11.91 -19.34
CA LEU A 307 -5.21 12.34 -19.63
C LEU A 307 -5.14 13.84 -19.92
N ASP A 308 -6.15 14.39 -20.58
CA ASP A 308 -6.20 15.77 -21.02
C ASP A 308 -6.52 16.81 -19.95
N GLY A 309 -7.10 16.40 -18.82
CA GLY A 309 -7.50 17.31 -17.77
C GLY A 309 -6.40 17.52 -16.73
N SER A 310 -6.25 18.76 -16.29
CA SER A 310 -5.31 19.08 -15.22
C SER A 310 -5.74 18.45 -13.89
N PRO A 311 -4.79 17.92 -13.09
CA PRO A 311 -5.03 17.49 -11.73
C PRO A 311 -5.74 18.59 -10.96
N ARG A 312 -6.92 18.27 -10.44
CA ARG A 312 -7.72 19.23 -9.68
C ARG A 312 -7.49 18.98 -8.19
N ARG A 313 -6.91 19.96 -7.48
CA ARG A 313 -6.87 19.96 -6.01
C ARG A 313 -8.31 19.95 -5.51
N ARG A 314 -8.67 18.94 -4.71
CA ARG A 314 -10.03 18.78 -4.17
C ARG A 314 -10.11 19.30 -2.75
N ILE A 315 -9.24 18.78 -1.89
CA ILE A 315 -9.32 18.99 -0.45
C ILE A 315 -7.94 18.84 0.17
N SER A 316 -7.74 19.51 1.30
CA SER A 316 -6.50 19.53 2.06
C SER A 316 -6.82 19.21 3.50
N TYR A 317 -6.33 18.08 4.00
CA TYR A 317 -6.48 17.70 5.39
C TYR A 317 -5.24 18.12 6.17
N LEU A 318 -5.42 18.93 7.21
CA LEU A 318 -4.31 19.37 8.06
C LEU A 318 -4.02 18.29 9.11
N LEU A 319 -2.76 17.87 9.21
CA LEU A 319 -2.26 17.05 10.31
C LEU A 319 -2.18 17.86 11.62
N PRO A 320 -2.17 17.20 12.79
CA PRO A 320 -2.05 17.91 14.04
C PRO A 320 -0.66 18.57 14.13
N ILE A 321 -0.62 19.76 14.72
CA ILE A 321 0.61 20.52 14.88
C ILE A 321 1.56 19.73 15.78
N LEU A 322 2.75 19.45 15.26
CA LEU A 322 3.82 18.83 16.03
C LEU A 322 4.41 19.86 16.99
N LYS A 323 4.50 19.51 18.27
CA LYS A 323 5.26 20.27 19.25
C LYS A 323 6.69 20.41 18.74
N PRO A 324 7.24 21.63 18.65
CA PRO A 324 8.66 21.81 18.37
C PRO A 324 9.45 20.95 19.37
N GLY A 325 10.26 20.02 18.87
CA GLY A 325 11.04 19.14 19.72
C GLY A 325 11.83 19.96 20.74
N LEU A 326 11.93 19.49 21.99
CA LEU A 326 12.69 20.16 23.04
C LEU A 326 14.15 20.33 22.59
N LYS A 327 14.46 21.51 22.06
CA LYS A 327 15.79 22.10 21.87
C LYS A 327 16.83 21.16 21.24
N SER A 328 16.81 20.99 19.91
CA SER A 328 18.09 21.15 19.21
C SER A 328 18.50 22.62 19.37
N SER A 329 19.80 22.90 19.50
CA SER A 329 20.36 24.24 19.76
C SER A 329 19.54 25.37 19.09
N PRO A 330 19.30 26.52 19.77
CA PRO A 330 18.56 27.66 19.20
C PRO A 330 19.13 28.19 17.87
N GLU A 331 20.33 27.75 17.49
CA GLU A 331 21.00 28.09 16.23
C GLU A 331 20.72 27.11 15.08
N SER A 332 20.12 25.95 15.34
CA SER A 332 19.75 24.98 14.29
C SER A 332 18.37 25.32 13.71
N ALA A 333 18.29 25.44 12.38
CA ALA A 333 17.00 25.57 11.70
C ALA A 333 16.07 24.41 12.12
N PRO A 334 14.77 24.67 12.36
CA PRO A 334 13.83 23.63 12.77
C PRO A 334 13.84 22.52 11.73
N THR A 335 14.24 21.32 12.16
CA THR A 335 14.21 20.14 11.28
C THR A 335 12.75 19.77 11.05
N LEU A 336 12.29 19.91 9.81
CA LEU A 336 10.93 19.53 9.44
C LEU A 336 10.74 18.01 9.56
N PRO A 337 9.52 17.55 9.92
CA PRO A 337 9.21 16.14 9.95
C PRO A 337 9.35 15.53 8.55
N TYR A 338 9.78 14.27 8.51
CA TYR A 338 9.74 13.45 7.30
C TYR A 338 8.55 12.51 7.34
N TYR A 339 7.87 12.37 6.19
CA TYR A 339 6.64 11.60 6.05
C TYR A 339 6.85 10.40 5.12
N VAL A 340 6.56 9.20 5.61
CA VAL A 340 6.55 7.97 4.79
C VAL A 340 5.14 7.41 4.73
N VAL A 341 4.68 7.14 3.51
CA VAL A 341 3.36 6.58 3.24
C VAL A 341 3.47 5.10 2.94
N TYR A 342 2.68 4.30 3.64
CA TYR A 342 2.48 2.88 3.37
C TYR A 342 1.01 2.61 3.09
N THR A 343 0.74 1.87 2.03
CA THR A 343 -0.62 1.57 1.56
C THR A 343 -0.61 0.22 0.87
N SER A 344 -1.83 -0.26 0.57
CA SER A 344 -2.00 -1.45 -0.26
C SER A 344 -1.45 -1.21 -1.66
N PRO A 345 -0.74 -2.17 -2.27
CA PRO A 345 -0.40 -2.09 -3.68
C PRO A 345 -1.66 -1.91 -4.55
N SER A 346 -1.55 -1.12 -5.62
CA SER A 346 -2.64 -0.93 -6.58
C SER A 346 -2.81 -2.18 -7.45
N PHE A 347 -4.05 -2.64 -7.67
CA PHE A 347 -4.35 -3.81 -8.53
C PHE A 347 -5.11 -3.42 -9.80
N HIS A 348 -4.94 -2.19 -10.26
CA HIS A 348 -5.61 -1.69 -11.46
C HIS A 348 -4.82 -2.10 -12.71
N GLY A 349 -5.49 -2.65 -13.74
CA GLY A 349 -4.91 -2.82 -15.07
C GLY A 349 -5.48 -3.95 -15.91
N ALA A 350 -5.20 -3.89 -17.22
CA ALA A 350 -5.38 -5.03 -18.13
C ALA A 350 -4.36 -6.11 -17.75
N VAL A 351 -4.82 -7.33 -17.52
CA VAL A 351 -4.00 -8.37 -16.90
C VAL A 351 -3.35 -9.22 -17.98
N ALA A 352 -2.02 -9.17 -18.08
CA ALA A 352 -1.23 -10.09 -18.90
C ALA A 352 -1.11 -11.48 -18.23
N HIS A 353 -1.08 -11.50 -16.89
CA HIS A 353 -0.97 -12.71 -16.07
C HIS A 353 -2.19 -12.92 -15.16
N PRO A 354 -3.33 -13.41 -15.69
CA PRO A 354 -4.53 -13.65 -14.89
C PRO A 354 -4.33 -14.71 -13.81
N ASP A 355 -3.35 -15.59 -13.96
CA ASP A 355 -2.93 -16.57 -12.95
C ASP A 355 -2.25 -15.94 -11.72
N MET A 356 -1.75 -14.71 -11.87
CA MET A 356 -1.13 -13.93 -10.79
C MET A 356 -2.11 -12.98 -10.08
N MET A 357 -3.28 -12.73 -10.68
CA MET A 357 -4.31 -11.91 -10.04
C MET A 357 -4.70 -12.52 -8.70
N PRO A 358 -4.70 -11.73 -7.61
CA PRO A 358 -5.31 -12.20 -6.39
C PRO A 358 -6.79 -12.47 -6.66
N SER A 359 -7.32 -13.56 -6.12
CA SER A 359 -8.75 -13.87 -6.24
C SER A 359 -9.62 -12.76 -5.65
N TYR A 360 -9.06 -11.96 -4.73
CA TYR A 360 -9.76 -10.84 -4.13
C TYR A 360 -8.84 -9.65 -3.90
N VAL A 361 -9.37 -8.45 -4.10
CA VAL A 361 -8.66 -7.19 -3.85
C VAL A 361 -9.34 -6.42 -2.71
N PRO A 362 -8.60 -5.65 -1.90
CA PRO A 362 -9.22 -4.82 -0.89
C PRO A 362 -10.17 -3.78 -1.50
N SER A 363 -11.42 -3.76 -1.03
CA SER A 363 -12.37 -2.72 -1.38
C SER A 363 -11.85 -1.35 -0.91
N PRO A 364 -11.98 -0.27 -1.69
CA PRO A 364 -11.51 1.06 -1.29
C PRO A 364 -12.06 1.51 0.07
N GLU A 365 -13.31 1.17 0.38
CA GLU A 365 -13.96 1.48 1.67
C GLU A 365 -13.35 0.76 2.88
N SER A 366 -12.53 -0.28 2.65
CA SER A 366 -11.92 -1.07 3.72
C SER A 366 -10.40 -0.89 3.76
N GLN A 367 -9.84 -0.05 2.88
CA GLN A 367 -8.41 0.21 2.87
C GLN A 367 -8.02 1.18 3.98
N ILE A 368 -6.78 1.05 4.42
CA ILE A 368 -6.10 2.01 5.29
C ILE A 368 -4.84 2.52 4.59
N MET A 369 -4.42 3.71 5.01
CA MET A 369 -3.11 4.27 4.73
C MET A 369 -2.38 4.44 6.05
N VAL A 370 -1.10 4.09 6.10
CA VAL A 370 -0.25 4.33 7.26
C VAL A 370 0.72 5.44 6.92
N LEU A 371 0.69 6.48 7.72
CA LEU A 371 1.59 7.61 7.68
C LEU A 371 2.58 7.50 8.84
N GLU A 372 3.82 7.19 8.52
CA GLU A 372 4.93 7.28 9.45
C GLU A 372 5.44 8.73 9.47
N ILE A 373 5.41 9.32 10.66
CA ILE A 373 5.89 10.67 10.93
C ILE A 373 7.18 10.52 11.72
N LEU A 374 8.29 10.95 11.13
CA LEU A 374 9.63 10.85 11.71
C LEU A 374 10.14 12.23 12.13
N PRO A 375 9.67 12.80 13.28
CA PRO A 375 10.38 13.89 13.92
C PRO A 375 11.58 13.33 14.71
N LEU A 376 12.61 14.16 14.90
CA LEU A 376 13.85 13.76 15.59
C LEU A 376 13.64 13.22 17.00
N SER A 377 12.57 13.63 17.69
CA SER A 377 12.36 13.31 19.11
C SER A 377 11.38 12.17 19.36
N TRP A 378 10.33 12.02 18.54
CA TRP A 378 9.21 11.11 18.84
C TRP A 378 8.49 10.61 17.58
N PRO A 379 9.00 9.55 16.93
CA PRO A 379 8.34 8.91 15.79
C PRO A 379 6.93 8.43 16.15
N VAL A 380 5.97 8.75 15.28
CA VAL A 380 4.58 8.35 15.41
C VAL A 380 4.11 7.71 14.11
N MET A 381 3.31 6.66 14.25
CA MET A 381 2.61 6.03 13.15
C MET A 381 1.13 6.41 13.23
N MET A 382 0.59 7.03 12.19
CA MET A 382 -0.84 7.28 12.04
C MET A 382 -1.43 6.28 11.05
N VAL A 383 -2.47 5.56 11.46
CA VAL A 383 -3.29 4.73 10.56
C VAL A 383 -4.50 5.55 10.18
N ILE A 384 -4.74 5.73 8.89
CA ILE A 384 -5.75 6.60 8.31
C ILE A 384 -6.74 5.74 7.53
N ASP A 385 -8.00 5.88 7.89
CA ASP A 385 -9.14 5.21 7.28
C ASP A 385 -9.47 5.82 5.91
N MET A 386 -9.20 5.09 4.82
CA MET A 386 -9.32 5.63 3.46
C MET A 386 -10.76 6.00 3.07
N THR A 387 -11.77 5.61 3.84
CA THR A 387 -13.15 6.09 3.64
C THR A 387 -13.27 7.60 3.75
N MET A 388 -12.33 8.29 4.42
CA MET A 388 -12.30 9.75 4.44
C MET A 388 -12.03 10.38 3.06
N PHE A 389 -11.46 9.62 2.13
CA PHE A 389 -11.18 10.06 0.76
C PHE A 389 -12.31 9.73 -0.23
N SER A 390 -13.43 9.17 0.25
CA SER A 390 -14.57 8.80 -0.61
C SER A 390 -15.34 10.01 -1.17
N GLU A 391 -16.17 9.76 -2.19
CA GLU A 391 -16.76 10.77 -3.10
C GLU A 391 -17.56 11.90 -2.45
N GLU A 392 -18.08 11.74 -1.23
CA GLU A 392 -18.80 12.84 -0.57
C GLU A 392 -17.89 14.04 -0.25
N ALA A 393 -16.59 13.80 -0.05
CA ALA A 393 -15.60 14.86 0.17
C ALA A 393 -15.15 15.55 -1.12
N THR A 394 -15.41 14.98 -2.31
CA THR A 394 -14.80 15.41 -3.58
C THR A 394 -15.65 16.37 -4.41
N ARG A 395 -16.87 16.71 -3.95
CA ARG A 395 -17.81 17.58 -4.69
C ARG A 395 -17.53 19.08 -4.59
N SER A 396 -16.65 19.53 -3.69
CA SER A 396 -16.31 20.95 -3.60
C SER A 396 -15.49 21.39 -4.81
N GLU A 397 -15.86 22.53 -5.39
CA GLU A 397 -15.11 23.15 -6.47
C GLU A 397 -13.90 23.94 -5.99
N ILE A 398 -14.01 24.47 -4.77
CA ILE A 398 -13.01 25.27 -4.10
C ILE A 398 -12.24 24.35 -3.16
N PRO A 399 -10.90 24.33 -3.19
CA PRO A 399 -10.11 23.58 -2.23
C PRO A 399 -10.48 23.98 -0.80
N VAL A 400 -11.02 23.04 -0.04
CA VAL A 400 -11.32 23.23 1.38
C VAL A 400 -10.14 22.71 2.20
N GLU A 401 -9.69 23.50 3.17
CA GLU A 401 -8.76 23.03 4.19
C GLU A 401 -9.57 22.58 5.40
N ILE A 402 -9.41 21.31 5.79
CA ILE A 402 -10.12 20.74 6.93
C ILE A 402 -9.11 20.57 8.08
N PRO A 403 -9.30 21.25 9.22
CA PRO A 403 -8.41 21.15 10.36
C PRO A 403 -8.48 19.76 11.00
N TRP A 404 -7.38 19.35 11.64
CA TRP A 404 -7.28 18.04 12.30
C TRP A 404 -8.45 17.74 13.25
N SER A 405 -8.89 18.72 14.02
CA SER A 405 -10.02 18.61 14.96
C SER A 405 -11.29 18.03 14.35
N ASP A 406 -11.52 18.28 13.06
CA ASP A 406 -12.78 17.97 12.37
C ASP A 406 -12.75 16.58 11.75
N TRP A 407 -11.58 16.09 11.33
CA TRP A 407 -11.45 14.81 10.62
C TRP A 407 -10.60 13.77 11.38
N GLY A 408 -9.52 14.19 12.03
CA GLY A 408 -8.52 13.34 12.66
C GLY A 408 -9.11 12.33 13.64
N PRO A 409 -9.83 12.76 14.70
CA PRO A 409 -10.42 11.86 15.69
C PRO A 409 -11.37 10.79 15.12
N LYS A 410 -12.00 11.08 13.97
CA LYS A 410 -12.98 10.18 13.34
C LYS A 410 -12.33 9.11 12.48
N TYR A 411 -11.21 9.44 11.82
CA TYR A 411 -10.64 8.63 10.75
C TYR A 411 -9.23 8.10 11.05
N THR A 412 -8.66 8.41 12.21
CA THR A 412 -7.27 8.02 12.51
C THR A 412 -7.12 7.18 13.76
N TRP A 413 -6.09 6.34 13.74
CA TRP A 413 -5.49 5.74 14.92
C TRP A 413 -4.05 6.22 15.00
N CYS A 414 -3.58 6.55 16.20
CA CYS A 414 -2.21 7.02 16.41
C CYS A 414 -1.48 6.05 17.33
N PHE A 415 -0.28 5.65 16.93
CA PHE A 415 0.55 4.69 17.67
C PHE A 415 1.96 5.24 17.87
N PRO A 416 2.59 4.99 19.04
CA PRO A 416 4.02 5.21 19.20
C PRO A 416 4.79 4.34 18.19
N HIS A 417 5.84 4.92 17.62
CA HIS A 417 6.63 4.26 16.60
C HIS A 417 8.13 4.35 16.89
N HIS A 418 8.89 3.41 16.35
CA HIS A 418 10.35 3.46 16.36
C HIS A 418 10.88 3.19 14.95
N PRO A 419 11.85 3.96 14.41
CA PRO A 419 12.27 3.85 13.00
C PRO A 419 12.97 2.53 12.64
N SER A 420 13.38 1.75 13.66
CA SER A 420 13.89 0.38 13.44
C SER A 420 12.77 -0.60 13.09
N HIS A 421 11.52 -0.24 13.33
CA HIS A 421 10.37 -1.10 13.04
C HIS A 421 10.07 -1.07 11.55
N ARG A 422 9.45 -2.15 11.06
CA ARG A 422 9.03 -2.27 9.68
C ARG A 422 7.51 -2.36 9.63
N ILE A 423 6.97 -1.64 8.67
CA ILE A 423 5.53 -1.50 8.43
C ILE A 423 5.26 -2.05 7.03
N SER A 424 4.19 -2.83 6.90
CA SER A 424 3.58 -3.16 5.63
C SER A 424 2.06 -3.14 5.73
N VAL A 425 1.39 -2.79 4.64
CA VAL A 425 -0.06 -2.54 4.63
C VAL A 425 -0.72 -3.34 3.51
N PHE A 426 -1.82 -4.03 3.83
CA PHE A 426 -2.67 -4.68 2.84
C PHE A 426 -4.14 -4.64 3.27
N GLY A 427 -4.97 -4.02 2.45
CA GLY A 427 -6.37 -3.71 2.75
C GLY A 427 -6.51 -2.95 4.05
N SER A 428 -7.21 -3.56 4.99
CA SER A 428 -7.46 -3.05 6.35
C SER A 428 -6.39 -3.43 7.36
N LYS A 429 -5.32 -4.12 6.95
CA LYS A 429 -4.34 -4.75 7.85
C LYS A 429 -2.98 -4.10 7.77
N ILE A 430 -2.28 -4.11 8.90
CA ILE A 430 -0.88 -3.72 9.04
C ILE A 430 -0.09 -4.92 9.54
N ALA A 431 1.06 -5.18 8.93
CA ALA A 431 2.12 -5.98 9.54
C ALA A 431 3.14 -5.03 10.17
N TYR A 432 3.38 -5.19 11.48
CA TYR A 432 4.24 -4.31 12.26
C TYR A 432 5.22 -5.12 13.10
N THR A 433 6.51 -4.84 12.99
CA THR A 433 7.55 -5.58 13.74
C THR A 433 7.82 -4.93 15.10
N LEU A 434 7.77 -5.73 16.17
CA LEU A 434 8.01 -5.28 17.54
C LEU A 434 8.98 -6.23 18.27
N PRO A 435 9.73 -5.77 19.29
CA PRO A 435 10.65 -6.62 20.05
C PRO A 435 9.94 -7.61 20.99
N ARG A 436 8.62 -7.48 21.17
CA ARG A 436 7.82 -8.24 22.14
C ARG A 436 6.73 -9.04 21.44
N ASP A 437 6.37 -10.16 22.04
CA ASP A 437 5.30 -11.09 21.62
C ASP A 437 3.88 -10.60 21.98
N ARG A 438 3.77 -9.40 22.56
CA ARG A 438 2.51 -8.77 22.94
C ARG A 438 2.36 -7.38 22.34
N THR A 439 1.13 -6.99 22.05
CA THR A 439 0.84 -5.62 21.59
C THR A 439 1.16 -4.64 22.73
N PRO A 440 1.82 -3.51 22.47
CA PRO A 440 2.17 -2.54 23.50
C PRO A 440 0.92 -2.01 24.20
N GLU A 441 0.98 -1.92 25.52
CA GLU A 441 -0.08 -1.36 26.35
C GLU A 441 -0.17 0.16 26.20
N SER A 442 -1.24 0.71 26.76
CA SER A 442 -1.46 2.15 26.73
C SER A 442 -0.42 2.93 27.51
N GLY A 443 0.30 3.82 26.81
CA GLY A 443 1.38 4.61 27.39
C GLY A 443 2.72 3.87 27.42
N GLU A 444 2.78 2.61 26.97
CA GLU A 444 4.03 1.87 26.90
C GLU A 444 4.94 2.48 25.82
N ARG A 445 6.19 2.76 26.21
CA ARG A 445 7.20 3.21 25.26
C ARG A 445 7.57 2.05 24.35
N VAL A 446 7.55 2.31 23.05
CA VAL A 446 8.00 1.36 22.05
C VAL A 446 9.53 1.39 22.00
N GLU A 447 10.16 0.29 22.38
CA GLU A 447 11.61 0.13 22.39
C GLU A 447 12.17 -0.05 20.98
N ALA A 448 13.44 0.32 20.80
CA ALA A 448 14.17 0.04 19.58
C ALA A 448 14.41 -1.46 19.43
N LEU A 449 14.49 -1.95 18.18
CA LEU A 449 14.96 -3.30 17.92
C LEU A 449 16.50 -3.33 18.04
N SER A 450 17.03 -4.15 18.95
CA SER A 450 18.48 -4.35 19.08
C SER A 450 18.99 -5.33 18.01
N PRO A 451 20.15 -5.09 17.37
CA PRO A 451 20.73 -5.99 16.35
C PRO A 451 20.88 -7.46 16.76
N GLU A 452 20.98 -7.72 18.06
CA GLU A 452 21.15 -9.06 18.66
C GLU A 452 19.82 -9.70 19.08
N ASP A 453 18.72 -8.94 19.07
CA ASP A 453 17.43 -9.38 19.56
C ASP A 453 16.61 -10.10 18.49
N PHE A 454 15.49 -10.63 18.96
CA PHE A 454 14.41 -11.11 18.13
C PHE A 454 13.32 -10.04 17.99
N PHE A 455 12.50 -10.17 16.96
CA PHE A 455 11.28 -9.41 16.80
C PHE A 455 10.13 -10.34 16.47
N TYR A 456 8.92 -9.86 16.70
CA TYR A 456 7.67 -10.53 16.38
C TYR A 456 6.94 -9.69 15.34
N VAL A 457 6.23 -10.36 14.42
CA VAL A 457 5.35 -9.68 13.47
C VAL A 457 3.95 -9.64 14.06
N HIS A 458 3.45 -8.43 14.28
CA HIS A 458 2.09 -8.15 14.73
C HIS A 458 1.21 -7.84 13.53
N ILE A 459 0.05 -8.46 13.44
CA ILE A 459 -0.98 -8.16 12.45
C ILE A 459 -2.08 -7.39 13.14
N TRP A 460 -2.25 -6.12 12.77
CA TRP A 460 -3.31 -5.26 13.27
C TRP A 460 -4.37 -5.09 12.17
N ASP A 461 -5.61 -5.50 12.43
CA ASP A 461 -6.72 -5.41 11.49
C ASP A 461 -7.73 -4.34 11.92
N PHE A 462 -7.89 -3.35 11.04
CA PHE A 462 -8.76 -2.19 11.22
C PHE A 462 -10.11 -2.35 10.51
N ASN A 463 -10.45 -3.57 10.07
CA ASN A 463 -11.72 -3.84 9.43
C ASN A 463 -12.89 -3.65 10.42
N LYS A 464 -13.59 -2.52 10.29
CA LYS A 464 -14.76 -2.14 11.09
C LYS A 464 -15.85 -3.21 11.13
N ARG A 465 -16.04 -3.94 10.03
CA ARG A 465 -17.08 -4.97 9.89
C ARG A 465 -16.71 -6.21 10.69
N LEU A 466 -15.44 -6.62 10.66
CA LEU A 466 -14.94 -7.72 11.49
C LEU A 466 -14.94 -7.36 12.97
N ILE A 467 -14.54 -6.13 13.31
CA ILE A 467 -14.57 -5.65 14.69
C ILE A 467 -16.02 -5.67 15.22
N ALA A 468 -16.97 -5.11 14.48
CA ALA A 468 -18.38 -5.14 14.87
C ALA A 468 -18.92 -6.58 14.96
N ARG A 469 -18.49 -7.49 14.07
CA ARG A 469 -18.85 -8.92 14.14
C ARG A 469 -18.31 -9.54 15.43
N SER A 470 -17.03 -9.31 15.77
CA SER A 470 -16.41 -9.82 17.00
C SER A 470 -17.03 -9.24 18.27
N GLU A 471 -17.52 -7.99 18.25
CA GLU A 471 -18.21 -7.40 19.41
C GLU A 471 -19.60 -7.99 19.65
N ASN A 472 -20.30 -8.42 18.59
CA ASN A 472 -21.62 -9.03 18.69
C ASN A 472 -21.57 -10.52 19.03
N ILE A 473 -20.50 -11.20 18.66
CA ILE A 473 -20.29 -12.61 18.99
C ILE A 473 -19.67 -12.65 20.38
N HIS A 474 -20.49 -12.86 21.41
CA HIS A 474 -20.02 -13.24 22.75
C HIS A 474 -19.49 -14.68 22.75
N ASP A 475 -18.50 -14.94 21.90
CA ASP A 475 -17.75 -16.19 21.93
C ASP A 475 -16.50 -15.95 22.80
N PRO A 476 -16.51 -16.40 24.06
CA PRO A 476 -15.36 -16.26 24.95
C PRO A 476 -14.13 -17.02 24.43
N ASP A 477 -14.31 -17.97 23.51
CA ASP A 477 -13.23 -18.79 22.95
C ASP A 477 -12.63 -18.20 21.67
N SER A 478 -13.08 -17.01 21.22
CA SER A 478 -12.51 -16.38 20.03
C SER A 478 -11.06 -15.94 20.29
N PRO A 479 -10.06 -16.43 19.52
CA PRO A 479 -8.66 -16.09 19.73
C PRO A 479 -8.33 -14.62 19.37
N ALA A 480 -9.24 -13.92 18.71
CA ALA A 480 -9.04 -12.54 18.27
C ALA A 480 -9.34 -11.55 19.40
N VAL A 481 -8.29 -10.95 19.96
CA VAL A 481 -8.43 -9.91 20.98
C VAL A 481 -8.81 -8.58 20.32
N VAL A 482 -10.01 -8.09 20.62
CA VAL A 482 -10.45 -6.74 20.23
C VAL A 482 -9.84 -5.73 21.21
N ILE A 483 -8.89 -4.92 20.73
CA ILE A 483 -8.24 -3.88 21.52
C ILE A 483 -9.06 -2.60 21.41
N ARG A 484 -9.73 -2.20 22.50
CA ARG A 484 -10.63 -1.02 22.54
C ARG A 484 -9.93 0.30 22.84
N LYS A 485 -8.81 0.25 23.55
CA LYS A 485 -8.04 1.42 23.95
C LYS A 485 -6.65 1.30 23.34
N PRO A 486 -6.45 1.75 22.09
CA PRO A 486 -5.10 1.94 21.59
C PRO A 486 -4.36 2.85 22.57
N GLY A 487 -3.07 2.60 22.70
CA GLY A 487 -2.34 3.24 23.77
C GLY A 487 -2.36 4.76 23.72
N ARG A 488 -2.65 5.42 24.85
CA ARG A 488 -2.39 6.86 24.99
C ARG A 488 -0.93 7.10 24.69
N LEU A 489 -0.64 8.07 23.83
CA LEU A 489 0.73 8.56 23.66
C LEU A 489 1.16 9.17 25.00
N ALA A 490 2.09 8.52 25.71
CA ALA A 490 2.51 8.91 27.06
C ALA A 490 3.03 10.36 27.14
N GLN A 491 3.56 10.87 26.03
CA GLN A 491 3.86 12.27 25.78
C GLN A 491 3.35 12.59 24.38
N SER A 492 2.36 13.49 24.25
CA SER A 492 1.89 13.90 22.94
C SER A 492 2.99 14.72 22.26
N CYS A 493 3.54 14.20 21.16
CA CYS A 493 4.36 15.00 20.24
C CYS A 493 3.51 16.04 19.47
N PHE A 494 2.22 16.11 19.78
CA PHE A 494 1.25 17.03 19.24
C PHE A 494 0.82 18.02 20.31
N ASP A 495 0.43 19.23 19.89
CA ASP A 495 -0.16 20.22 20.80
C ASP A 495 -1.51 19.78 21.36
N GLU A 496 -2.23 18.95 20.63
CA GLU A 496 -3.55 18.45 20.98
C GLU A 496 -3.49 17.04 21.59
N ASP A 497 -4.40 16.75 22.52
CA ASP A 497 -4.58 15.41 23.09
C ASP A 497 -5.20 14.48 22.04
N LEU A 498 -4.35 13.67 21.40
CA LEU A 498 -4.81 12.60 20.52
C LEU A 498 -5.30 11.43 21.38
N ALA A 499 -6.61 11.33 21.58
CA ALA A 499 -7.24 10.16 22.18
C ALA A 499 -7.84 9.27 21.07
N PRO A 500 -7.06 8.36 20.45
CA PRO A 500 -7.64 7.37 19.58
C PRO A 500 -8.54 6.45 20.41
N ASN A 501 -9.85 6.44 20.13
CA ASN A 501 -10.84 5.62 20.84
C ASN A 501 -11.38 4.48 19.96
N ARG A 502 -10.71 4.20 18.84
CA ARG A 502 -11.24 3.27 17.83
C ARG A 502 -10.65 1.88 18.05
N PRO A 503 -11.50 0.83 18.13
CA PRO A 503 -11.03 -0.53 18.30
C PRO A 503 -10.30 -1.04 17.06
N TYR A 504 -9.47 -2.05 17.26
CA TYR A 504 -8.85 -2.87 16.21
C TYR A 504 -8.63 -4.29 16.72
N ILE A 505 -8.44 -5.25 15.82
CA ILE A 505 -8.07 -6.63 16.18
C ILE A 505 -6.55 -6.75 16.05
N ALA A 506 -5.90 -7.38 17.02
CA ALA A 506 -4.48 -7.69 16.93
C ALA A 506 -4.25 -9.20 17.04
N SER A 507 -3.35 -9.71 16.21
CA SER A 507 -2.76 -11.04 16.35
C SER A 507 -1.24 -10.93 16.25
N VAL A 508 -0.53 -11.88 16.86
CA VAL A 508 0.94 -11.86 16.91
C VAL A 508 1.46 -13.19 16.38
N CYS A 509 2.55 -13.15 15.61
CA CYS A 509 3.31 -14.36 15.31
C CYS A 509 3.79 -14.99 16.63
N ALA A 510 3.47 -16.25 16.88
CA ALA A 510 4.05 -16.95 18.02
C ALA A 510 5.57 -17.18 17.84
N GLU A 511 6.04 -17.26 16.59
CA GLU A 511 7.45 -17.50 16.28
C GLU A 511 8.25 -16.19 16.24
N PRO A 512 9.30 -16.04 17.06
CA PRO A 512 10.21 -14.91 16.98
C PRO A 512 11.09 -14.99 15.71
N PHE A 513 11.41 -13.84 15.16
CA PHE A 513 12.32 -13.67 14.03
C PHE A 513 13.62 -13.03 14.49
N SER A 514 14.77 -13.56 14.06
CA SER A 514 16.06 -12.93 14.34
C SER A 514 16.19 -11.58 13.61
N LEU A 515 16.51 -10.51 14.33
CA LEU A 515 16.70 -9.18 13.73
C LEU A 515 17.99 -9.08 12.91
N HIS A 516 18.94 -9.99 13.11
CA HIS A 516 20.24 -9.92 12.46
C HIS A 516 20.07 -9.82 10.93
N ARG A 517 20.38 -8.63 10.39
CA ARG A 517 20.19 -8.24 8.98
C ARG A 517 18.75 -8.36 8.45
N PHE A 518 17.75 -8.00 9.24
CA PHE A 518 16.36 -7.88 8.78
C PHE A 518 16.12 -6.55 8.04
N ASP A 519 15.55 -6.63 6.83
CA ASP A 519 15.38 -5.45 5.97
C ASP A 519 13.95 -4.96 5.96
N ARG A 520 13.01 -5.81 5.49
CA ARG A 520 11.62 -5.43 5.25
C ARG A 520 10.66 -6.59 5.49
N VAL A 521 9.43 -6.20 5.82
CA VAL A 521 8.25 -7.07 5.81
C VAL A 521 7.32 -6.59 4.70
N PHE A 522 6.68 -7.53 4.01
CA PHE A 522 5.66 -7.28 3.02
C PHE A 522 4.42 -8.10 3.38
N LEU A 523 3.31 -7.43 3.60
CA LEU A 523 2.02 -8.03 3.82
C LEU A 523 1.27 -8.13 2.49
N GLU A 524 0.84 -9.33 2.16
CA GLU A 524 -0.09 -9.57 1.06
C GLU A 524 -1.36 -10.22 1.60
N GLN A 525 -2.28 -10.58 0.71
CA GLN A 525 -3.57 -11.13 1.07
C GLN A 525 -3.52 -12.39 1.96
N ASP A 526 -2.62 -13.30 1.67
CA ASP A 526 -2.57 -14.66 2.20
C ASP A 526 -1.22 -15.04 2.81
N ARG A 527 -0.28 -14.09 2.88
CA ARG A 527 1.11 -14.34 3.27
C ARG A 527 1.82 -13.07 3.76
N LEU A 528 2.91 -13.29 4.48
CA LEU A 528 3.95 -12.31 4.74
C LEU A 528 5.21 -12.72 3.99
N THR A 529 5.90 -11.77 3.39
CA THR A 529 7.26 -11.96 2.86
C THR A 529 8.22 -11.15 3.70
N LEU A 530 9.23 -11.80 4.26
CA LEU A 530 10.30 -11.18 5.05
C LEU A 530 11.58 -11.24 4.22
N THR A 531 12.24 -10.10 4.06
CA THR A 531 13.53 -10.02 3.41
C THR A 531 14.62 -9.70 4.43
N ARG A 532 15.75 -10.38 4.27
CA ARG A 532 16.94 -10.20 5.09
C ARG A 532 18.15 -10.12 4.18
N SER A 533 19.10 -9.26 4.50
CA SER A 533 20.36 -9.16 3.75
C SER A 533 21.57 -9.38 4.63
N PRO A 534 21.85 -10.63 5.04
CA PRO A 534 23.14 -10.94 5.62
C PRO A 534 24.27 -10.49 4.69
N ALA A 535 25.40 -10.01 5.22
CA ALA A 535 26.59 -9.67 4.43
C ALA A 535 26.84 -10.77 3.39
N GLY A 536 26.60 -10.40 2.13
CA GLY A 536 26.70 -11.26 0.96
C GLY A 536 25.59 -12.28 0.73
N PHE A 537 24.37 -12.06 1.21
CA PHE A 537 23.25 -12.98 1.03
C PHE A 537 21.92 -12.22 1.01
N ILE A 538 20.91 -12.73 0.31
CA ILE A 538 19.51 -12.33 0.53
C ILE A 538 18.74 -13.59 0.96
N ASP A 539 18.19 -13.56 2.18
CA ASP A 539 17.27 -14.58 2.70
C ASP A 539 15.84 -14.07 2.57
N ILE A 540 14.97 -14.87 1.93
CA ILE A 540 13.57 -14.52 1.66
C ILE A 540 12.70 -15.59 2.31
N ARG A 541 12.02 -15.21 3.39
CA ARG A 541 11.10 -16.11 4.10
C ARG A 541 9.68 -15.73 3.73
N VAL A 542 8.88 -16.72 3.33
CA VAL A 542 7.47 -16.51 3.05
C VAL A 542 6.69 -17.20 4.15
N VAL A 543 6.14 -16.41 5.04
CA VAL A 543 5.37 -16.89 6.16
C VAL A 543 3.93 -16.95 5.68
N SER A 544 3.45 -18.17 5.44
CA SER A 544 2.04 -18.42 5.20
C SER A 544 1.43 -18.83 6.53
N PRO A 545 0.30 -18.23 6.92
CA PRO A 545 -0.45 -18.80 8.02
C PRO A 545 -0.85 -20.23 7.66
N VAL A 546 -0.86 -21.11 8.64
CA VAL A 546 -1.30 -22.50 8.45
C VAL A 546 -2.61 -22.61 9.21
N PRO A 547 -3.70 -23.07 8.57
CA PRO A 547 -4.90 -23.39 9.32
C PRO A 547 -4.48 -24.40 10.38
N MET A 548 -4.75 -24.10 11.66
CA MET A 548 -4.67 -25.13 12.69
C MET A 548 -5.50 -26.31 12.14
N GLU A 549 -4.88 -27.48 11.94
CA GLU A 549 -5.64 -28.68 11.60
C GLU A 549 -6.58 -28.90 12.78
N VAL A 550 -7.79 -28.36 12.68
CA VAL A 550 -8.87 -28.67 13.58
C VAL A 550 -9.05 -30.16 13.38
N GLY A 551 -8.54 -30.94 14.33
CA GLY A 551 -8.44 -32.38 14.20
C GLY A 551 -9.75 -32.91 13.64
N LEU A 552 -9.64 -33.73 12.58
CA LEU A 552 -10.72 -34.53 12.01
C LEU A 552 -11.42 -35.46 13.02
N GLU A 553 -11.12 -35.34 14.32
CA GLU A 553 -11.75 -36.09 15.40
C GLU A 553 -13.23 -35.74 15.61
N SER A 554 -13.74 -34.61 15.09
CA SER A 554 -15.15 -34.25 15.24
C SER A 554 -16.11 -34.96 14.26
N GLU A 555 -15.63 -35.73 13.27
CA GLU A 555 -16.52 -36.54 12.41
C GLU A 555 -17.11 -37.76 13.12
N ARG A 556 -16.76 -38.04 14.38
CA ARG A 556 -17.36 -39.16 15.15
C ARG A 556 -18.55 -38.79 16.03
N HIS A 557 -18.95 -37.53 16.18
CA HIS A 557 -20.07 -37.14 17.09
C HIS A 557 -21.20 -36.37 16.40
N GLY A 558 -21.30 -36.43 15.07
CA GLY A 558 -22.40 -35.86 14.30
C GLY A 558 -23.64 -36.75 14.19
N GLU A 559 -24.17 -37.28 15.30
CA GLU A 559 -25.57 -37.72 15.38
C GLU A 559 -26.19 -37.10 16.64
N LYS A 560 -27.24 -36.30 16.42
CA LYS A 560 -28.05 -35.54 17.39
C LYS A 560 -27.53 -34.15 17.76
N LEU A 561 -27.83 -33.19 16.88
CA LEU A 561 -28.34 -31.87 17.25
C LEU A 561 -29.20 -31.35 16.09
N LEU A 562 -30.47 -31.73 16.11
CA LEU A 562 -31.61 -31.04 15.50
C LEU A 562 -32.70 -30.94 16.55
#